data_AF-A0A1B3XSM9-F1
#
_entry.id   AF-A0A1B3XSM9-F1
#
_cell.length_a   1.000
_cell.length_b   1.000
_cell.length_c   1.000
_cell.angle_alpha   90.00
_cell.angle_beta   90.00
_cell.angle_gamma   90.00
#
_symmetry.space_group_name_H-M   'P 1'
#
loop_
_entity.id
_entity.type
_entity.pdbx_description
1 polymer ?
#
loop_
_entity_poly.entity_id
_entity_poly.type
_entity_poly.pdbx_seq_one_letter_code
_entity_poly.pdbx_strand_id
1 'polypeptide(L)'
;MVKKLLHTEGLIIFFAMVYVYSLYDFSWWMFLLLLFSPDVSMVAYLFDEHAGAKVYNVFHTYTLPIFLILSAIYLRLDNLLMIGLIWTAHIGMDRFLGYGLKYATSFKATHIQRV
;
A
#
# COMPACT_ATOMS: atom_id res chain seq x y z
N MET A 1 18.20 14.65 -1.63
CA MET A 1 17.04 15.45 -1.18
C MET A 1 15.73 14.75 -1.51
N VAL A 2 15.48 14.43 -2.78
CA VAL A 2 14.25 13.79 -3.27
C VAL A 2 13.93 12.47 -2.57
N LYS A 3 14.89 11.55 -2.44
CA LYS A 3 14.69 10.29 -1.70
C LYS A 3 14.18 10.48 -0.27
N LYS A 4 14.75 11.44 0.49
CA LYS A 4 14.28 11.73 1.86
C LYS A 4 12.84 12.24 1.85
N LEU A 5 12.47 13.07 0.87
CA LEU A 5 11.11 13.57 0.73
C LEU A 5 10.11 12.43 0.50
N LEU A 6 10.41 11.51 -0.44
CA LEU A 6 9.55 10.36 -0.73
C LEU A 6 9.35 9.44 0.49
N HIS A 7 10.41 9.21 1.27
CA HIS A 7 10.30 8.41 2.50
C HIS A 7 9.45 9.13 3.55
N THR A 8 9.61 10.44 3.72
CA THR A 8 8.81 11.25 4.64
C THR A 8 7.35 11.30 4.21
N GLU A 9 7.05 11.44 2.92
CA GLU A 9 5.69 11.37 2.39
C GLU A 9 5.04 10.01 2.70
N GLY A 10 5.76 8.92 2.47
CA GLY A 10 5.31 7.58 2.85
C GLY A 10 4.97 7.45 4.33
N LEU A 11 5.86 7.97 5.19
CA LEU A 11 5.68 7.96 6.64
C LEU A 11 4.44 8.76 7.07
N ILE A 12 4.26 9.94 6.48
CA ILE A 12 3.09 10.79 6.76
C ILE A 12 1.81 10.09 6.33
N ILE A 13 1.79 9.45 5.15
CA ILE A 13 0.61 8.69 4.68
C ILE A 13 0.31 7.53 5.62
N PHE A 14 1.32 6.76 6.04
CA PHE A 14 1.15 5.66 6.99
C PHE A 14 0.49 6.15 8.29
N PHE A 15 1.06 7.16 8.94
CA PHE A 15 0.50 7.68 10.19
C PHE A 15 -0.85 8.36 10.01
N ALA A 16 -1.09 9.04 8.89
CA ALA A 16 -2.39 9.63 8.60
C ALA A 16 -3.48 8.56 8.51
N MET A 17 -3.20 7.45 7.82
CA MET A 17 -4.16 6.34 7.71
C MET A 17 -4.36 5.61 9.05
N VAL A 18 -3.30 5.41 9.84
CA VAL A 18 -3.40 4.85 11.20
C VAL A 18 -4.24 5.76 12.11
N TYR A 19 -4.02 7.08 12.03
CA TYR A 19 -4.79 8.05 12.80
C TYR A 19 -6.27 8.01 12.40
N VAL A 20 -6.58 8.11 11.10
CA VAL A 20 -7.97 8.01 10.61
C VAL A 20 -8.58 6.69 11.03
N TYR A 21 -7.88 5.56 10.90
CA TYR A 21 -8.34 4.25 11.34
C TYR A 21 -8.70 4.23 12.83
N SER A 22 -7.90 4.89 13.68
CA SER A 22 -8.15 4.98 15.13
C SER A 22 -9.35 5.84 15.52
N LEU A 23 -9.83 6.70 14.61
CA LEU A 23 -11.08 7.45 14.81
C LEU A 23 -12.32 6.56 14.65
N TYR A 24 -12.14 5.36 14.09
CA TYR A 24 -13.16 4.34 14.00
C TYR A 24 -12.87 3.24 15.03
N ASP A 25 -13.91 2.66 15.61
CA ASP A 25 -13.79 1.52 16.55
C ASP A 25 -13.48 0.20 15.81
N PHE A 26 -12.60 0.23 14.81
CA PHE A 26 -12.19 -0.92 14.03
C PHE A 26 -11.21 -1.82 14.80
N SER A 27 -11.17 -3.10 14.44
CA SER A 27 -10.34 -4.09 15.12
C SER A 27 -8.86 -3.96 14.75
N TRP A 28 -8.03 -3.59 15.73
CA TRP A 28 -6.56 -3.56 15.56
C TRP A 28 -5.95 -4.91 15.14
N TRP A 29 -6.60 -6.04 15.46
CA TRP A 29 -6.20 -7.35 14.94
C TRP A 29 -6.37 -7.44 13.42
N MET A 30 -7.49 -6.92 12.90
CA MET A 30 -7.71 -6.83 11.46
C MET A 30 -6.71 -5.90 10.80
N PHE A 31 -6.38 -4.78 11.45
CA PHE A 31 -5.31 -3.89 10.99
C PHE A 31 -4.00 -4.66 10.80
N LEU A 32 -3.51 -5.32 11.86
CA LEU A 32 -2.23 -6.04 11.81
C LEU A 32 -2.21 -7.19 10.80
N LEU A 33 -3.30 -7.96 10.69
CA LEU A 33 -3.41 -9.08 9.75
C LEU A 33 -3.46 -8.61 8.30
N LEU A 34 -4.30 -7.60 8.01
CA LEU A 34 -4.50 -7.14 6.64
C LEU A 34 -3.40 -6.20 6.17
N LEU A 35 -2.60 -5.60 7.08
CA LEU A 35 -1.49 -4.72 6.72
C LEU A 35 -0.55 -5.42 5.73
N PHE A 36 -0.19 -6.68 5.97
CA PHE A 36 0.73 -7.43 5.11
C PHE A 36 0.03 -8.20 3.97
N SER A 37 -1.30 -8.10 3.86
CA SER A 37 -2.05 -8.82 2.81
C SER A 37 -1.69 -8.40 1.37
N PRO A 38 -1.36 -7.13 1.06
CA PRO A 38 -0.97 -6.76 -0.31
C PRO A 38 0.32 -7.45 -0.77
N ASP A 39 1.22 -7.83 0.14
CA ASP A 39 2.49 -8.49 -0.20
C ASP A 39 2.31 -9.91 -0.73
N VAL A 40 1.15 -10.54 -0.52
CA VAL A 40 0.81 -11.83 -1.15
C VAL A 40 0.87 -11.73 -2.68
N SER A 41 0.68 -10.53 -3.24
CA SER A 41 0.87 -10.24 -4.67
C SER A 41 2.26 -10.62 -5.19
N MET A 42 3.27 -10.68 -4.32
CA MET A 42 4.64 -11.09 -4.67
C MET A 42 4.73 -12.56 -5.13
N VAL A 43 3.76 -13.41 -4.79
CA VAL A 43 3.70 -14.80 -5.27
C VAL A 43 3.67 -14.87 -6.80
N ALA A 44 3.18 -13.83 -7.48
CA ALA A 44 3.19 -13.75 -8.95
C ALA A 44 4.62 -13.77 -9.56
N TYR A 45 5.65 -13.39 -8.79
CA TYR A 45 7.05 -13.50 -9.23
C TYR A 45 7.53 -14.95 -9.37
N LEU A 46 6.80 -15.94 -8.83
CA LEU A 46 7.13 -17.36 -9.04
C LEU A 46 6.89 -17.83 -10.48
N PHE A 47 6.04 -17.12 -11.24
CA PHE A 47 5.73 -17.47 -12.63
C PHE A 47 6.67 -16.77 -13.62
N ASP A 48 6.81 -15.45 -13.50
CA ASP A 48 7.67 -14.62 -14.36
C ASP A 48 7.88 -13.23 -13.74
N GLU A 49 9.01 -12.57 -14.03
CA GLU A 49 9.34 -11.25 -13.48
C GLU A 49 8.42 -10.12 -13.99
N HIS A 50 7.95 -10.20 -15.23
CA HIS A 50 7.04 -9.19 -15.80
C HIS A 50 5.64 -9.35 -15.22
N ALA A 51 5.15 -10.59 -15.10
CA ALA A 51 3.88 -10.87 -14.46
C ALA A 51 3.92 -10.45 -12.97
N GLY A 52 4.98 -10.81 -12.26
CA GLY A 52 5.21 -10.41 -10.87
C GLY A 52 5.20 -8.90 -10.67
N ALA A 53 5.96 -8.15 -11.48
CA ALA A 53 6.00 -6.69 -11.39
C ALA A 53 4.64 -6.04 -11.67
N LYS A 54 3.88 -6.54 -12.66
CA LYS A 54 2.53 -6.03 -12.95
C LYS A 54 1.58 -6.26 -11.79
N VAL A 55 1.49 -7.50 -11.29
CA VAL A 55 0.58 -7.86 -10.20
C VAL A 55 0.97 -7.09 -8.92
N TYR A 56 2.25 -7.05 -8.56
CA TYR A 56 2.73 -6.27 -7.42
C TYR A 56 2.33 -4.80 -7.54
N ASN A 57 2.56 -4.16 -8.71
CA ASN A 57 2.26 -2.74 -8.90
C ASN A 57 0.76 -2.42 -8.82
N VAL A 58 -0.10 -3.36 -9.26
CA VAL A 58 -1.55 -3.24 -9.08
C VAL A 58 -1.90 -3.19 -7.59
N PHE A 59 -1.28 -4.03 -6.76
CA PHE A 59 -1.52 -4.01 -5.32
C PHE A 59 -0.79 -2.89 -4.55
N HIS A 60 0.21 -2.24 -5.16
CA HIS A 60 1.02 -1.21 -4.50
C HIS A 60 0.86 0.19 -5.09
N THR A 61 -0.14 0.42 -5.94
CA THR A 61 -0.57 1.77 -6.34
C THR A 61 -1.62 2.31 -5.38
N TYR A 62 -1.56 3.60 -5.07
CA TYR A 62 -2.61 4.27 -4.27
C TYR A 62 -3.96 4.35 -5.00
N THR A 63 -3.99 4.19 -6.33
CA THR A 63 -5.22 4.35 -7.13
C THR A 63 -6.36 3.45 -6.64
N LEU A 64 -6.08 2.17 -6.41
CA LEU A 64 -7.09 1.19 -5.99
C LEU A 64 -7.60 1.43 -4.56
N PRO A 65 -6.75 1.52 -3.52
CA PRO A 65 -7.25 1.71 -2.16
C PRO A 65 -7.91 3.08 -1.96
N ILE A 66 -7.47 4.15 -2.65
CA ILE A 66 -8.16 5.44 -2.59
C ILE A 66 -9.54 5.36 -3.26
N PHE A 67 -9.65 4.71 -4.43
CA PHE A 67 -10.95 4.47 -5.06
C PHE A 67 -11.88 3.66 -4.15
N LEU A 68 -11.33 2.67 -3.44
CA LEU A 68 -12.06 1.86 -2.47
C LEU A 68 -12.56 2.71 -1.29
N ILE A 69 -11.70 3.56 -0.71
CA ILE A 69 -12.07 4.49 0.38
C ILE A 69 -13.22 5.41 -0.07
N LEU A 70 -13.10 6.05 -1.23
CA LEU A 70 -14.12 6.96 -1.74
C LEU A 70 -15.45 6.24 -1.97
N SER A 71 -15.41 5.04 -2.55
CA SER A 71 -16.59 4.20 -2.76
C SER A 71 -17.20 3.75 -1.44
N ALA A 72 -16.38 3.39 -0.44
CA ALA A 72 -16.82 2.98 0.88
C ALA A 72 -17.53 4.11 1.63
N ILE A 73 -17.00 5.34 1.55
CA ILE A 73 -17.63 6.53 2.13
C ILE A 73 -18.98 6.81 1.45
N TYR A 74 -19.02 6.78 0.12
CA TYR A 74 -20.25 7.04 -0.64
C TYR A 74 -21.35 6.01 -0.34
N LEU A 75 -20.99 4.73 -0.28
CA LEU A 75 -21.91 3.62 -0.02
C LEU A 75 -22.16 3.35 1.47
N ARG A 76 -21.44 4.05 2.38
CA ARG A 76 -21.48 3.85 3.84
C ARG A 76 -21.15 2.41 4.25
N LEU A 77 -20.08 1.85 3.68
CA LEU A 77 -19.61 0.49 3.94
C LEU A 77 -18.34 0.48 4.77
N ASP A 78 -18.50 0.39 6.10
CA ASP A 78 -17.40 0.45 7.06
C ASP A 78 -16.32 -0.62 6.82
N ASN A 79 -16.72 -1.83 6.44
CA ASN A 79 -15.77 -2.90 6.12
C ASN A 79 -14.85 -2.54 4.95
N LEU A 80 -15.37 -1.87 3.91
CA LEU A 80 -14.55 -1.44 2.77
C LEU A 80 -13.67 -0.25 3.12
N LEU A 81 -14.16 0.65 3.98
CA LEU A 81 -13.38 1.77 4.50
C LEU A 81 -12.19 1.24 5.30
N MET A 82 -12.44 0.30 6.21
CA MET A 82 -11.41 -0.38 7.01
C MET A 82 -10.32 -0.97 6.11
N ILE A 83 -10.70 -1.75 5.09
CA ILE A 83 -9.76 -2.36 4.13
C ILE A 83 -8.97 -1.28 3.37
N GLY A 84 -9.64 -0.25 2.87
CA GLY A 84 -8.99 0.82 2.11
C GLY A 84 -7.98 1.63 2.94
N LEU A 85 -8.29 1.89 4.21
CA LEU A 85 -7.37 2.56 5.14
C LEU A 85 -6.14 1.71 5.43
N ILE A 86 -6.33 0.42 5.76
CA ILE A 86 -5.22 -0.50 6.03
C ILE A 86 -4.32 -0.66 4.81
N TRP A 87 -4.92 -0.82 3.62
CA TRP A 87 -4.19 -0.97 2.37
C TRP A 87 -3.40 0.31 2.02
N THR A 88 -3.99 1.49 2.20
CA THR A 88 -3.26 2.76 2.00
C THR A 88 -2.11 2.89 3.01
N ALA A 89 -2.32 2.47 4.26
CA ALA A 89 -1.27 2.46 5.28
C ALA A 89 -0.10 1.55 4.86
N HIS A 90 -0.38 0.32 4.39
CA HIS A 90 0.66 -0.60 3.88
C HIS A 90 1.54 0.06 2.82
N ILE A 91 0.93 0.69 1.80
CA ILE A 91 1.69 1.34 0.74
C ILE A 91 2.55 2.49 1.33
N GLY A 92 2.03 3.28 2.27
CA GLY A 92 2.79 4.32 2.96
C GLY A 92 4.01 3.78 3.72
N MET A 93 3.82 2.68 4.47
CA MET A 93 4.88 1.97 5.17
C MET A 93 5.96 1.50 4.20
N ASP A 94 5.56 0.90 3.08
CA ASP A 94 6.49 0.47 2.03
C ASP A 94 7.33 1.62 1.48
N ARG A 95 6.71 2.76 1.15
CA ARG A 95 7.44 3.95 0.67
C ARG A 95 8.44 4.46 1.68
N PHE A 96 8.07 4.47 2.97
CA PHE A 96 8.97 4.86 4.05
C PHE A 96 10.17 3.92 4.20
N LEU A 97 9.95 2.61 4.06
CA LEU A 97 11.01 1.60 4.13
C LEU A 97 11.87 1.53 2.85
N GLY A 98 11.50 2.27 1.81
CA GLY A 98 12.22 2.34 0.53
C GLY A 98 11.77 1.31 -0.52
N TYR A 99 10.68 0.58 -0.24
CA TYR A 99 9.98 -0.22 -1.22
C TYR A 99 9.14 0.67 -2.14
N GLY A 100 8.93 0.22 -3.36
CA GLY A 100 8.10 0.96 -4.28
C GLY A 100 7.71 0.21 -5.53
N LEU A 101 7.18 0.95 -6.52
CA LEU A 101 6.69 0.31 -7.75
C LEU A 101 7.86 -0.30 -8.50
N LYS A 102 7.65 -1.53 -8.95
CA LYS A 102 8.64 -2.42 -9.52
C LYS A 102 8.78 -2.19 -11.01
N TYR A 103 10.01 -2.18 -11.49
CA TYR A 103 10.28 -2.32 -12.92
C TYR A 103 10.30 -3.81 -13.28
N ALA A 104 9.87 -4.13 -14.51
CA ALA A 104 9.86 -5.51 -15.01
C ALA A 104 11.27 -6.10 -15.25
N THR A 105 12.33 -5.34 -14.99
CA THR A 105 13.73 -5.73 -15.22
C THR A 105 14.37 -6.49 -14.06
N SER A 106 13.81 -6.41 -12.85
CA SER A 106 14.29 -7.13 -11.66
C SER A 106 13.35 -6.91 -10.48
N PHE A 107 13.15 -7.94 -9.65
CA PHE A 107 12.40 -7.84 -8.39
C PHE A 107 12.88 -6.71 -7.47
N LYS A 108 14.19 -6.41 -7.44
CA LYS A 108 14.72 -5.38 -6.53
C LYS A 108 14.53 -3.98 -7.08
N ALA A 109 14.48 -3.80 -8.40
CA ALA A 109 14.46 -2.48 -9.04
C ALA A 109 13.12 -1.77 -8.81
N THR A 110 13.13 -0.72 -7.98
CA THR A 110 11.98 0.15 -7.75
C THR A 110 12.24 1.58 -8.21
N HIS A 111 11.19 2.36 -8.41
CA HIS A 111 11.36 3.79 -8.73
C HIS A 111 12.03 4.58 -7.59
N ILE A 112 11.80 4.21 -6.32
CA ILE A 112 12.43 4.88 -5.16
C ILE A 112 13.94 4.62 -5.13
N GLN A 113 14.41 3.47 -5.61
CA GLN A 113 15.84 3.17 -5.66
C GLN A 113 16.58 3.87 -6.80
N ARG A 114 15.88 4.36 -7.81
CA ARG A 114 16.47 5.08 -8.95
C ARG A 114 16.59 6.60 -8.70
N VAL A 115 16.26 7.07 -7.50
CA VAL A 115 16.20 8.50 -7.10
C VAL A 115 17.03 8.77 -5.85
#